data_AF-A0A1G1LTD5-F1
#
_entry.id   AF-A0A1G1LTD5-F1
#
_cell.length_a   1.000
_cell.length_b   1.000
_cell.length_c   1.000
_cell.angle_alpha   90.00
_cell.angle_beta   90.00
_cell.angle_gamma   90.00
#
_symmetry.space_group_name_H-M   'P 1'
#
loop_
_entity.id
_entity.type
_entity.pdbx_description
1 polymer ?
#
loop_
_entity_poly.entity_id
_entity_poly.type
_entity_poly.pdbx_seq_one_letter_code
_entity_poly.pdbx_strand_id
1 'polypeptide(L)'
;MQYKKWKMRIFAKGQISLFFILGAIILVGVGLFLFIPRGTDIAESKEPVESASFAEPVASYVTACLEDSLDKAITALGIRGGYFGAAPQEKNLSFISVPVYFSVDRSSVPTPETLEEELSNAVGFYLEGCINEFSPLREIGYSIEAGEMEVLSILATESTQVQITYPLTIKREDSTQSLDSFSARTSFSLLSKYSVVKALIDKQKEYPQYVIASDLIDSATVNDFTFELTPFDDSSTLHALFFNTTELKNSPFTYAYMVKYSSVGSSEVESETNINALQSVQLEAFVGYEFTYRVETMGEGLTFSDNSPLFDIDPKTGTITFTPTNDQGGNHVIIIKSTDSLGNAETILMELEVNGFNRKPIISDIPSLTAQASELFAYQVNAYDPDEEEMFYLDNSNLFNIHPVKGTIAFTPSSDMVGEQDIMITVVDRRGEASTKEFRLVIT
;
A
#
# COMPACT_ATOMS: atom_id res chain seq x y z
N MET A 1 -27.49 -22.99 94.39
CA MET A 1 -26.51 -23.44 93.37
C MET A 1 -25.52 -22.29 93.17
N GLN A 2 -24.22 -22.55 93.33
CA GLN A 2 -23.18 -21.52 93.55
C GLN A 2 -22.78 -20.75 92.28
N TYR A 3 -22.58 -19.43 92.41
CA TYR A 3 -21.87 -18.60 91.44
C TYR A 3 -20.39 -18.46 91.87
N LYS A 4 -19.44 -18.73 90.97
CA LYS A 4 -18.01 -18.43 91.19
C LYS A 4 -17.39 -17.81 89.94
N LYS A 5 -16.69 -16.70 90.19
CA LYS A 5 -15.96 -15.79 89.29
C LYS A 5 -14.89 -16.47 88.44
N TRP A 6 -14.61 -15.91 87.24
CA TRP A 6 -13.22 -15.70 86.82
C TRP A 6 -13.03 -14.46 85.92
N LYS A 7 -11.95 -13.73 86.19
CA LYS A 7 -11.50 -12.50 85.52
C LYS A 7 -10.59 -12.87 84.33
N MET A 8 -10.62 -12.12 83.23
CA MET A 8 -9.48 -12.02 82.31
C MET A 8 -8.95 -10.58 82.23
N ARG A 9 -7.63 -10.47 82.19
CA ARG A 9 -6.82 -9.25 82.29
C ARG A 9 -6.64 -8.57 80.93
N ILE A 10 -6.56 -7.24 80.97
CA ILE A 10 -6.18 -6.31 79.90
C ILE A 10 -4.66 -6.19 79.82
N PHE A 11 -4.11 -6.06 78.61
CA PHE A 11 -2.92 -5.24 78.35
C PHE A 11 -3.16 -4.37 77.11
N ALA A 12 -2.77 -3.10 77.21
CA ALA A 12 -3.00 -2.03 76.24
C ALA A 12 -1.68 -1.55 75.61
N LYS A 13 -1.82 -0.84 74.48
CA LYS A 13 -0.95 0.20 73.86
C LYS A 13 -0.22 -0.19 72.58
N GLY A 14 -0.58 0.50 71.48
CA GLY A 14 0.14 0.50 70.20
C GLY A 14 -0.51 1.43 69.17
N GLN A 15 -0.60 2.74 69.45
CA GLN A 15 -1.24 3.71 68.54
C GLN A 15 -0.46 5.03 68.39
N ILE A 16 0.82 5.05 68.77
CA ILE A 16 1.69 6.24 68.66
C ILE A 16 2.59 6.19 67.40
N SER A 17 2.76 5.01 66.75
CA SER A 17 3.69 4.87 65.62
C SER A 17 3.22 5.51 64.30
N LEU A 18 1.90 5.55 64.05
CA LEU A 18 1.36 5.96 62.76
C LEU A 18 1.52 7.48 62.48
N PHE A 19 1.41 8.31 63.52
CA PHE A 19 1.51 9.77 63.38
C PHE A 19 2.95 10.25 63.13
N PHE A 20 3.95 9.55 63.67
CA PHE A 20 5.36 9.86 63.40
C PHE A 20 5.75 9.51 61.96
N ILE A 21 5.22 8.40 61.42
CA ILE A 21 5.49 7.99 60.03
C ILE A 21 4.83 8.96 59.05
N LEU A 22 3.57 9.37 59.31
CA LEU A 22 2.89 10.36 58.46
C LEU A 22 3.57 11.73 58.50
N GLY A 23 4.02 12.17 59.68
CA GLY A 23 4.75 13.42 59.85
C GLY A 23 6.11 13.43 59.12
N ALA A 24 6.83 12.30 59.13
CA ALA A 24 8.09 12.18 58.41
C ALA A 24 7.91 12.22 56.88
N ILE A 25 6.86 11.59 56.35
CA ILE A 25 6.57 11.59 54.90
C ILE A 25 6.21 13.00 54.41
N ILE A 26 5.42 13.75 55.19
CA ILE A 26 5.05 15.13 54.84
C ILE A 26 6.29 16.05 54.87
N LEU A 27 7.18 15.89 55.85
CA LEU A 27 8.41 16.68 55.94
C LEU A 27 9.38 16.39 54.79
N VAL A 28 9.49 15.13 54.34
CA VAL A 28 10.30 14.76 53.17
C VAL A 28 9.68 15.30 51.88
N GLY A 29 8.35 15.24 51.73
CA GLY A 29 7.65 15.79 50.57
C GLY A 29 7.76 17.31 50.45
N VAL A 30 7.64 18.05 51.56
CA VAL A 30 7.80 19.52 51.59
C VAL A 30 9.26 19.92 51.40
N GLY A 31 10.20 19.14 51.96
CA GLY A 31 11.65 19.34 51.75
C GLY A 31 12.06 19.18 50.28
N LEU A 32 11.53 18.16 49.58
CA LEU A 32 11.75 17.94 48.15
C LEU A 32 11.10 19.05 47.29
N PHE A 33 9.92 19.53 47.67
CA PHE A 33 9.24 20.60 46.95
C PHE A 33 9.95 21.96 47.08
N LEU A 34 10.59 22.24 48.22
CA LEU A 34 11.35 23.47 48.45
C LEU A 34 12.78 23.44 47.87
N PHE A 35 13.28 22.26 47.48
CA PHE A 35 14.60 22.09 46.84
C PHE A 35 14.53 21.99 45.31
N ILE A 36 13.36 22.20 44.69
CA ILE A 36 13.29 22.44 43.24
C ILE A 36 13.90 23.83 43.00
N PRO A 37 15.06 23.94 42.32
CA PRO A 37 15.64 25.23 42.01
C PRO A 37 14.66 26.05 41.17
N ARG A 38 14.18 27.16 41.74
CA ARG A 38 13.43 28.18 41.00
C ARG A 38 14.41 28.93 40.10
N GLY A 39 14.25 28.76 38.79
CA GLY A 39 14.76 29.65 37.75
C GLY A 39 16.28 29.66 37.63
N THR A 40 16.84 28.67 36.96
CA THR A 40 17.87 28.97 35.96
C THR A 40 17.14 29.36 34.70
N ASP A 41 17.45 30.53 34.13
CA ASP A 41 17.04 30.89 32.78
C ASP A 41 17.29 29.68 31.87
N ILE A 42 16.20 29.09 31.39
CA ILE A 42 16.26 28.10 30.33
C ILE A 42 16.73 28.91 29.14
N ALA A 43 18.04 28.90 28.89
CA ALA A 43 18.55 29.17 27.56
C ALA A 43 17.76 28.24 26.66
N GLU A 44 16.86 28.82 25.88
CA GLU A 44 16.17 28.17 24.79
C GLU A 44 17.24 27.44 24.00
N SER A 45 17.32 26.12 24.17
CA SER A 45 18.20 25.31 23.35
C SER A 45 17.61 25.44 21.97
N LYS A 46 18.19 26.34 21.16
CA LYS A 46 18.07 26.24 19.71
C LYS A 46 18.49 24.82 19.40
N GLU A 47 17.52 23.94 19.15
CA GLU A 47 17.80 22.69 18.48
C GLU A 47 18.63 23.07 17.25
N PRO A 48 19.78 22.43 17.03
CA PRO A 48 20.52 22.69 15.81
C PRO A 48 19.54 22.45 14.67
N VAL A 49 19.32 23.46 13.82
CA VAL A 49 18.65 23.28 12.55
C VAL A 49 19.49 22.26 11.81
N GLU A 50 19.09 21.00 11.87
CA GLU A 50 19.77 19.89 11.24
C GLU A 50 19.77 20.21 9.75
N SER A 51 20.95 20.52 9.20
CA SER A 51 21.07 20.78 7.78
C SER A 51 20.54 19.55 7.06
N ALA A 52 19.43 19.69 6.34
CA ALA A 52 18.80 18.59 5.64
C ALA A 52 19.85 17.83 4.83
N SER A 53 19.98 16.54 5.11
CA SER A 53 20.92 15.66 4.40
C SER A 53 20.65 15.75 2.90
N PHE A 54 21.70 15.92 2.09
CA PHE A 54 21.54 15.92 0.64
C PHE A 54 21.11 14.55 0.08
N ALA A 55 21.17 13.49 0.90
CA ALA A 55 20.67 12.16 0.59
C ALA A 55 19.18 11.97 0.92
N GLU A 56 18.56 12.90 1.67
CA GLU A 56 17.13 12.89 1.99
C GLU A 56 16.22 12.76 0.74
N PRO A 57 16.50 13.43 -0.40
CA PRO A 57 15.72 13.26 -1.62
C PRO A 57 15.78 11.83 -2.16
N VAL A 58 16.96 11.21 -2.09
CA VAL A 58 17.14 9.80 -2.49
C VAL A 58 16.37 8.89 -1.55
N ALA A 59 16.45 9.13 -0.24
CA ALA A 59 15.74 8.32 0.75
C ALA A 59 14.23 8.39 0.58
N SER A 60 13.71 9.59 0.34
CA SER A 60 12.29 9.83 0.11
C SER A 60 11.83 9.16 -1.18
N TYR A 61 12.59 9.29 -2.27
CA TYR A 61 12.30 8.64 -3.55
C TYR A 61 12.22 7.11 -3.42
N VAL A 62 13.20 6.48 -2.76
CA VAL A 62 13.20 5.03 -2.54
C VAL A 62 12.03 4.60 -1.67
N THR A 63 11.71 5.35 -0.62
CA THR A 63 10.59 5.05 0.29
C THR A 63 9.25 5.11 -0.44
N ALA A 64 9.02 6.14 -1.24
CA ALA A 64 7.82 6.28 -2.06
C ALA A 64 7.66 5.14 -3.07
N CYS A 65 8.75 4.78 -3.76
CA CYS A 65 8.76 3.63 -4.65
C CYS A 65 8.46 2.32 -3.90
N LEU A 66 8.98 2.15 -2.68
CA LEU A 66 8.74 0.97 -1.86
C LEU A 66 7.28 0.87 -1.41
N GLU A 67 6.66 1.98 -1.02
CA GLU A 67 5.24 2.05 -0.65
C GLU A 67 4.32 1.69 -1.84
N ASP A 68 4.55 2.28 -3.01
CA ASP A 68 3.79 1.95 -4.22
C ASP A 68 3.98 0.49 -4.65
N SER A 69 5.22 0.00 -4.57
CA SER A 69 5.55 -1.38 -4.90
C SER A 69 4.87 -2.37 -3.96
N LEU A 70 4.72 -2.02 -2.68
CA LEU A 70 4.00 -2.82 -1.70
C LEU A 70 2.51 -2.95 -2.06
N ASP A 71 1.84 -1.86 -2.39
CA ASP A 71 0.42 -1.87 -2.76
C ASP A 71 0.17 -2.69 -4.04
N LYS A 72 1.02 -2.49 -5.06
CA LYS A 72 0.98 -3.27 -6.32
C LYS A 72 1.24 -4.75 -6.08
N ALA A 73 2.23 -5.08 -5.26
CA ALA A 73 2.59 -6.45 -4.92
C ALA A 73 1.44 -7.16 -4.19
N ILE A 74 0.84 -6.53 -3.18
CA ILE A 74 -0.32 -7.08 -2.46
C ILE A 74 -1.45 -7.38 -3.43
N THR A 75 -1.80 -6.43 -4.30
CA THR A 75 -2.90 -6.58 -5.27
C THR A 75 -2.62 -7.71 -6.25
N ALA A 76 -1.39 -7.78 -6.77
CA ALA A 76 -0.96 -8.83 -7.70
C ALA A 76 -0.97 -10.23 -7.05
N LEU A 77 -0.54 -10.34 -5.78
CA LEU A 77 -0.61 -11.60 -5.04
C LEU A 77 -2.05 -12.05 -4.84
N GLY A 78 -2.96 -11.14 -4.47
CA GLY A 78 -4.36 -11.46 -4.24
C GLY A 78 -5.00 -12.16 -5.44
N ILE A 79 -4.93 -11.53 -6.62
CA ILE A 79 -5.56 -12.06 -7.83
C ILE A 79 -4.89 -13.34 -8.36
N ARG A 80 -3.67 -13.62 -7.90
CA ARG A 80 -2.90 -14.84 -8.22
C ARG A 80 -2.89 -15.86 -7.08
N GLY A 81 -3.83 -15.76 -6.15
CA GLY A 81 -3.98 -16.69 -5.05
C GLY A 81 -2.68 -16.83 -4.24
N GLY A 82 -2.09 -15.70 -3.84
CA GLY A 82 -0.91 -15.65 -2.99
C GLY A 82 0.42 -16.00 -3.66
N TYR A 83 0.47 -16.22 -4.98
CA TYR A 83 1.70 -16.50 -5.71
C TYR A 83 2.05 -15.36 -6.68
N PHE A 84 3.29 -14.92 -6.67
CA PHE A 84 3.84 -14.02 -7.68
C PHE A 84 4.58 -14.78 -8.78
N GLY A 85 5.29 -15.84 -8.40
CA GLY A 85 5.90 -16.80 -9.31
C GLY A 85 4.90 -17.79 -9.93
N ALA A 86 5.43 -18.90 -10.45
CA ALA A 86 4.63 -20.02 -10.93
C ALA A 86 4.14 -20.87 -9.76
N ALA A 87 2.82 -21.09 -9.66
CA ALA A 87 2.24 -21.89 -8.61
C ALA A 87 2.34 -23.41 -8.90
N PRO A 88 2.29 -24.28 -7.87
CA PRO A 88 2.47 -25.74 -8.03
C PRO A 88 1.49 -26.41 -9.00
N GLN A 89 0.30 -25.85 -9.16
CA GLN A 89 -0.67 -26.16 -10.21
C GLN A 89 -1.48 -24.89 -10.49
N GLU A 90 -1.36 -24.37 -11.70
CA GLU A 90 -2.06 -23.16 -12.12
C GLU A 90 -2.78 -23.40 -13.43
N LYS A 91 -3.89 -22.69 -13.60
CA LYS A 91 -4.58 -22.58 -14.87
C LYS A 91 -4.34 -21.16 -15.38
N ASN A 92 -3.75 -21.09 -16.57
CA ASN A 92 -3.53 -19.82 -17.24
C ASN A 92 -4.88 -19.31 -17.74
N LEU A 93 -5.32 -18.18 -17.18
CA LEU A 93 -6.16 -17.22 -17.89
C LEU A 93 -5.22 -16.33 -18.73
N SER A 94 -5.76 -15.63 -19.72
CA SER A 94 -4.93 -15.04 -20.78
C SER A 94 -3.87 -14.03 -20.30
N PHE A 95 -4.02 -13.36 -19.15
CA PHE A 95 -2.92 -12.62 -18.48
C PHE A 95 -2.66 -12.97 -17.01
N ILE A 96 -3.45 -13.83 -16.38
CA ILE A 96 -3.31 -14.16 -14.96
C ILE A 96 -3.25 -15.66 -14.75
N SER A 97 -2.27 -16.10 -13.98
CA SER A 97 -2.19 -17.49 -13.54
C SER A 97 -2.85 -17.65 -12.18
N VAL A 98 -3.91 -18.46 -12.13
CA VAL A 98 -4.66 -18.69 -10.89
C VAL A 98 -4.37 -20.10 -10.38
N PRO A 99 -3.98 -20.26 -9.10
CA PRO A 99 -3.61 -21.54 -8.54
C PRO A 99 -4.84 -22.41 -8.26
N VAL A 100 -4.69 -23.72 -8.43
CA VAL A 100 -5.68 -24.73 -8.03
C VAL A 100 -5.46 -25.09 -6.56
N TYR A 101 -6.06 -24.31 -5.65
CA TYR A 101 -5.92 -24.48 -4.20
C TYR A 101 -6.38 -25.82 -3.66
N PHE A 102 -7.37 -26.44 -4.30
CA PHE A 102 -7.90 -27.73 -3.89
C PHE A 102 -8.21 -28.63 -5.09
N SER A 103 -7.72 -29.86 -5.01
CA SER A 103 -8.19 -31.02 -5.77
C SER A 103 -8.43 -32.18 -4.81
N VAL A 104 -9.26 -33.15 -5.19
CA VAL A 104 -9.73 -34.29 -4.38
C VAL A 104 -8.69 -34.90 -3.42
N ASP A 105 -7.41 -34.97 -3.82
CA ASP A 105 -6.30 -35.54 -3.08
C ASP A 105 -5.21 -34.53 -2.64
N ARG A 106 -5.28 -33.26 -3.04
CA ARG A 106 -4.20 -32.28 -2.88
C ARG A 106 -4.69 -30.87 -2.56
N SER A 107 -3.87 -30.13 -1.83
CA SER A 107 -4.07 -28.72 -1.56
C SER A 107 -2.77 -27.96 -1.79
N SER A 108 -2.84 -26.85 -2.50
CA SER A 108 -1.70 -25.98 -2.79
C SER A 108 -1.90 -24.56 -2.26
N VAL A 109 -2.60 -24.44 -1.13
CA VAL A 109 -2.70 -23.15 -0.45
C VAL A 109 -1.32 -22.82 0.13
N PRO A 110 -0.73 -21.64 -0.18
CA PRO A 110 0.58 -21.25 0.34
C PRO A 110 0.55 -21.18 1.86
N THR A 111 1.68 -21.41 2.54
CA THR A 111 1.80 -21.12 3.97
C THR A 111 2.02 -19.62 4.17
N PRO A 112 1.85 -19.06 5.40
CA PRO A 112 2.21 -17.66 5.66
C PRO A 112 3.65 -17.34 5.27
N GLU A 113 4.59 -18.25 5.51
CA GLU A 113 6.00 -18.07 5.14
C GLU A 113 6.19 -18.03 3.62
N THR A 114 5.52 -18.92 2.87
CA THR A 114 5.50 -18.85 1.41
C THR A 114 4.88 -17.54 0.91
N LEU A 115 3.82 -17.05 1.58
CA LEU A 115 3.17 -15.80 1.19
C LEU A 115 4.08 -14.59 1.44
N GLU A 116 4.86 -14.59 2.52
CA GLU A 116 5.91 -13.59 2.79
C GLU A 116 7.02 -13.62 1.73
N GLU A 117 7.46 -14.81 1.32
CA GLU A 117 8.47 -14.99 0.27
C GLU A 117 7.96 -14.47 -1.09
N GLU A 118 6.77 -14.87 -1.50
CA GLU A 118 6.13 -14.43 -2.75
C GLU A 118 5.88 -12.91 -2.76
N LEU A 119 5.49 -12.34 -1.62
CA LEU A 119 5.31 -10.90 -1.48
C LEU A 119 6.65 -10.17 -1.61
N SER A 120 7.72 -10.72 -1.02
CA SER A 120 9.07 -10.13 -1.10
C SER A 120 9.58 -10.12 -2.54
N ASN A 121 9.37 -11.22 -3.29
CA ASN A 121 9.70 -11.31 -4.70
C ASN A 121 8.92 -10.29 -5.54
N ALA A 122 7.62 -10.15 -5.29
CA ALA A 122 6.76 -9.19 -5.98
C ALA A 122 7.18 -7.74 -5.70
N VAL A 123 7.43 -7.40 -4.45
CA VAL A 123 7.90 -6.05 -4.08
C VAL A 123 9.23 -5.75 -4.77
N GLY A 124 10.19 -6.68 -4.75
CA GLY A 124 11.47 -6.50 -5.45
C GLY A 124 11.30 -6.20 -6.93
N PHE A 125 10.44 -6.94 -7.63
CA PHE A 125 10.16 -6.73 -9.05
C PHE A 125 9.57 -5.34 -9.35
N TYR A 126 8.53 -4.94 -8.62
CA TYR A 126 7.91 -3.62 -8.82
C TYR A 126 8.84 -2.48 -8.42
N LEU A 127 9.64 -2.69 -7.37
CA LEU A 127 10.58 -1.70 -6.86
C LEU A 127 11.71 -1.43 -7.84
N GLU A 128 12.26 -2.47 -8.46
CA GLU A 128 13.28 -2.32 -9.51
C GLU A 128 12.76 -1.46 -10.67
N GLY A 129 11.53 -1.74 -11.13
CA GLY A 129 10.86 -0.96 -12.16
C GLY A 129 10.57 0.49 -11.74
N CYS A 130 10.17 0.71 -10.49
CA CYS A 130 9.90 2.06 -9.97
C CYS A 130 11.18 2.88 -9.84
N ILE A 131 12.24 2.30 -9.25
CA ILE A 131 13.51 3.00 -9.05
C ILE A 131 14.13 3.38 -10.39
N ASN A 132 13.98 2.53 -11.41
CA ASN A 132 14.40 2.78 -12.79
C ASN A 132 15.85 3.27 -12.87
N GLU A 133 16.75 2.51 -12.26
CA GLU A 133 18.18 2.83 -12.13
C GLU A 133 18.49 4.25 -11.60
N PHE A 134 17.56 4.84 -10.85
CA PHE A 134 17.64 6.22 -10.38
C PHE A 134 17.78 7.27 -11.51
N SER A 135 17.29 6.99 -12.73
CA SER A 135 17.38 7.93 -13.86
C SER A 135 16.93 9.36 -13.48
N PRO A 136 15.76 9.56 -12.80
CA PRO A 136 15.32 10.91 -12.45
C PRO A 136 16.29 11.66 -11.54
N LEU A 137 16.95 10.95 -10.61
CA LEU A 137 17.93 11.54 -9.69
C LEU A 137 19.29 11.75 -10.37
N ARG A 138 19.67 10.89 -11.32
CA ARG A 138 20.90 11.05 -12.11
C ARG A 138 20.85 12.27 -13.02
N GLU A 139 19.70 12.55 -13.62
CA GLU A 139 19.49 13.71 -14.51
C GLU A 139 19.69 15.06 -13.80
N ILE A 140 19.53 15.09 -12.48
CA ILE A 140 19.66 16.29 -11.65
C ILE A 140 21.00 16.34 -10.88
N GLY A 141 21.96 15.48 -11.22
CA GLY A 141 23.33 15.55 -10.72
C GLY A 141 23.69 14.63 -9.55
N TYR A 142 22.82 13.69 -9.18
CA TYR A 142 23.22 12.61 -8.27
C TYR A 142 24.01 11.52 -9.00
N SER A 143 25.08 11.04 -8.38
CA SER A 143 25.74 9.80 -8.75
C SER A 143 25.44 8.76 -7.68
N ILE A 144 24.63 7.76 -8.02
CA ILE A 144 24.18 6.72 -7.09
C ILE A 144 24.75 5.38 -7.54
N GLU A 145 25.58 4.80 -6.68
CA GLU A 145 26.07 3.43 -6.78
C GLU A 145 25.23 2.56 -5.84
N ALA A 146 24.54 1.57 -6.38
CA ALA A 146 23.65 0.69 -5.62
C ALA A 146 24.26 -0.70 -5.46
N GLY A 147 24.17 -1.26 -4.26
CA GLY A 147 24.50 -2.64 -3.94
C GLY A 147 23.37 -3.61 -4.28
N GLU A 148 23.52 -4.86 -3.85
CA GLU A 148 22.46 -5.85 -3.97
C GLU A 148 21.28 -5.49 -3.06
N MET A 149 20.07 -5.69 -3.60
CA MET A 149 18.83 -5.45 -2.88
C MET A 149 18.32 -6.77 -2.30
N GLU A 150 18.03 -6.76 -1.00
CA GLU A 150 17.32 -7.84 -0.33
C GLU A 150 16.00 -7.32 0.23
N VAL A 151 14.91 -8.04 -0.04
CA VAL A 151 13.56 -7.66 0.37
C VAL A 151 13.04 -8.69 1.37
N LEU A 152 12.50 -8.20 2.50
CA LEU A 152 11.86 -9.01 3.52
C LEU A 152 10.47 -8.47 3.83
N SER A 153 9.46 -9.24 3.49
CA SER A 153 8.07 -8.94 3.83
C SER A 153 7.66 -9.61 5.13
N ILE A 154 6.83 -8.92 5.91
CA ILE A 154 6.33 -9.37 7.21
C ILE A 154 4.81 -9.20 7.22
N LEU A 155 4.11 -10.31 7.46
CA LEU A 155 2.66 -10.36 7.54
C LEU A 155 2.18 -10.31 8.99
N ALA A 156 1.56 -9.20 9.37
CA ALA A 156 0.95 -9.04 10.69
C ALA A 156 -0.59 -9.05 10.60
N THR A 157 -1.26 -9.21 11.73
CA THR A 157 -2.73 -9.31 11.78
C THR A 157 -3.43 -8.02 11.36
N GLU A 158 -2.82 -6.87 11.57
CA GLU A 158 -3.39 -5.53 11.33
C GLU A 158 -2.59 -4.71 10.31
N SER A 159 -1.57 -5.30 9.68
CA SER A 159 -0.73 -4.58 8.71
C SER A 159 0.15 -5.51 7.90
N THR A 160 0.57 -5.02 6.75
CA THR A 160 1.62 -5.64 5.93
C THR A 160 2.81 -4.70 5.89
N GLN A 161 4.00 -5.21 6.18
CA GLN A 161 5.23 -4.43 6.21
C GLN A 161 6.26 -5.05 5.29
N VAL A 162 7.09 -4.21 4.68
CA VAL A 162 8.30 -4.63 3.98
C VAL A 162 9.49 -3.86 4.50
N GLN A 163 10.61 -4.57 4.64
CA GLN A 163 11.92 -4.02 4.96
C GLN A 163 12.85 -4.40 3.82
N ILE A 164 13.62 -3.43 3.33
CA ILE A 164 14.64 -3.69 2.32
C ILE A 164 16.01 -3.34 2.87
N THR A 165 16.97 -4.20 2.61
CA THR A 165 18.40 -3.87 2.68
C THR A 165 18.81 -3.48 1.28
N TYR A 166 19.14 -2.21 1.08
CA TYR A 166 19.54 -1.70 -0.23
C TYR A 166 20.66 -0.67 -0.04
N PRO A 167 21.93 -1.12 0.00
CA PRO A 167 23.07 -0.24 0.24
C PRO A 167 23.28 0.71 -0.93
N LEU A 168 23.13 2.01 -0.68
CA LEU A 168 23.32 3.09 -1.65
C LEU A 168 24.51 3.93 -1.24
N THR A 169 25.42 4.18 -2.19
CA THR A 169 26.44 5.22 -2.08
C THR A 169 26.04 6.38 -2.97
N ILE A 170 25.68 7.50 -2.33
CA ILE A 170 25.13 8.69 -2.96
C ILE A 170 26.20 9.77 -2.99
N LYS A 171 26.53 10.24 -4.19
CA LYS A 171 27.49 11.32 -4.42
C LYS A 171 26.79 12.50 -5.08
N ARG A 172 27.08 13.70 -4.59
CA ARG A 172 26.67 14.96 -5.21
C ARG A 172 27.77 15.98 -4.97
N GLU A 173 28.34 16.50 -6.05
CA GLU A 173 29.56 17.32 -6.01
C GLU A 173 30.71 16.64 -5.22
N ASP A 174 31.25 17.30 -4.20
CA ASP A 174 32.31 16.77 -3.31
C ASP A 174 31.77 15.97 -2.11
N SER A 175 30.44 15.86 -1.98
CA SER A 175 29.80 15.19 -0.85
C SER A 175 29.46 13.74 -1.18
N THR A 176 29.71 12.83 -0.22
CA THR A 176 29.36 11.41 -0.31
C THR A 176 28.62 11.00 0.97
N GLN A 177 27.51 10.29 0.83
CA GLN A 177 26.72 9.75 1.93
C GLN A 177 26.21 8.36 1.56
N SER A 178 26.00 7.51 2.56
CA SER A 178 25.45 6.17 2.37
C SER A 178 24.09 6.02 3.05
N LEU A 179 23.21 5.23 2.44
CA LEU A 179 21.94 4.76 3.01
C LEU A 179 21.90 3.24 2.87
N ASP A 180 21.45 2.52 3.89
CA ASP A 180 21.56 1.05 3.91
C ASP A 180 20.22 0.33 3.84
N SER A 181 19.16 0.91 4.41
CA SER A 181 17.88 0.22 4.54
C SER A 181 16.69 1.18 4.48
N PHE A 182 15.57 0.64 4.02
CA PHE A 182 14.29 1.34 3.91
C PHE A 182 13.17 0.43 4.37
N SER A 183 12.03 1.01 4.73
CA SER A 183 10.85 0.25 5.13
C SER A 183 9.58 0.95 4.74
N ALA A 184 8.58 0.17 4.35
CA ALA A 184 7.22 0.64 4.08
C ALA A 184 6.21 -0.21 4.84
N ARG A 185 5.07 0.39 5.17
CA ARG A 185 3.99 -0.28 5.90
C ARG A 185 2.64 0.23 5.40
N THR A 186 1.73 -0.70 5.17
CA THR A 186 0.31 -0.43 4.95
C THR A 186 -0.53 -0.96 6.11
N SER A 187 -1.66 -0.31 6.41
CA SER A 187 -2.67 -0.84 7.33
C SER A 187 -3.45 -2.00 6.73
N PHE A 188 -3.31 -2.29 5.43
CA PHE A 188 -3.89 -3.47 4.83
C PHE A 188 -3.25 -4.76 5.39
N SER A 189 -4.07 -5.67 5.92
CA SER A 189 -3.63 -6.96 6.42
C SER A 189 -3.86 -8.07 5.40
N LEU A 190 -2.82 -8.40 4.62
CA LEU A 190 -2.87 -9.53 3.68
C LEU A 190 -3.07 -10.86 4.43
N LEU A 191 -2.48 -10.99 5.64
CA LEU A 191 -2.65 -12.17 6.49
C LEU A 191 -4.11 -12.41 6.86
N SER A 192 -4.85 -11.34 7.18
CA SER A 192 -6.26 -11.43 7.53
C SER A 192 -7.09 -11.95 6.35
N LYS A 193 -6.88 -11.39 5.15
CA LYS A 193 -7.60 -11.82 3.94
C LYS A 193 -7.24 -13.25 3.54
N TYR A 194 -5.96 -13.59 3.60
CA TYR A 194 -5.47 -14.96 3.42
C TYR A 194 -6.12 -15.95 4.41
N SER A 195 -6.25 -15.58 5.69
CA SER A 195 -6.79 -16.46 6.73
C SER A 195 -8.25 -16.83 6.46
N VAL A 196 -9.03 -15.89 5.92
CA VAL A 196 -10.42 -16.13 5.48
C VAL A 196 -10.44 -17.19 4.38
N VAL A 197 -9.61 -17.01 3.34
CA VAL A 197 -9.51 -17.96 2.22
C VAL A 197 -9.03 -19.33 2.70
N LYS A 198 -8.03 -19.38 3.59
CA LYS A 198 -7.52 -20.62 4.16
C LYS A 198 -8.61 -21.39 4.91
N ALA A 199 -9.44 -20.70 5.69
CA ALA A 199 -10.56 -21.31 6.41
C ALA A 199 -11.61 -21.88 5.45
N LEU A 200 -11.95 -21.16 4.37
CA LEU A 200 -12.85 -21.65 3.32
C LEU A 200 -12.29 -22.90 2.63
N ILE A 201 -11.00 -22.93 2.30
CA ILE A 201 -10.39 -24.12 1.71
C ILE A 201 -10.37 -25.30 2.69
N ASP A 202 -10.13 -25.06 3.99
CA ASP A 202 -10.20 -26.14 4.98
C ASP A 202 -11.61 -26.72 5.10
N LYS A 203 -12.65 -25.88 4.99
CA LYS A 203 -14.05 -26.34 4.87
C LYS A 203 -14.31 -27.09 3.58
N GLN A 204 -13.77 -26.61 2.45
CA GLN A 204 -13.90 -27.26 1.16
C GLN A 204 -13.32 -28.68 1.16
N LYS A 205 -12.25 -28.93 1.93
CA LYS A 205 -11.67 -30.28 2.13
C LYS A 205 -12.62 -31.24 2.86
N GLU A 206 -13.47 -30.75 3.76
CA GLU A 206 -14.49 -31.57 4.44
C GLU A 206 -15.57 -32.04 3.45
N TYR A 207 -15.84 -31.25 2.39
CA TYR A 207 -16.89 -31.49 1.39
C TYR A 207 -16.35 -31.46 -0.05
N PRO A 208 -15.44 -32.38 -0.44
CA PRO A 208 -14.67 -32.30 -1.68
C PRO A 208 -15.50 -32.40 -2.98
N GLN A 209 -16.77 -32.82 -2.87
CA GLN A 209 -17.68 -33.01 -4.02
C GLN A 209 -18.67 -31.87 -4.20
N TYR A 210 -18.74 -30.92 -3.26
CA TYR A 210 -19.78 -29.89 -3.23
C TYR A 210 -19.19 -28.51 -3.06
N VAL A 211 -19.81 -27.53 -3.70
CA VAL A 211 -19.54 -26.10 -3.43
C VAL A 211 -20.06 -25.78 -2.03
N ILE A 212 -19.20 -25.22 -1.17
CA ILE A 212 -19.54 -24.78 0.20
C ILE A 212 -20.28 -23.43 0.21
N ALA A 213 -21.38 -23.34 -0.53
CA ALA A 213 -22.08 -22.07 -0.77
C ALA A 213 -22.55 -21.37 0.52
N SER A 214 -23.05 -22.13 1.49
CA SER A 214 -23.48 -21.57 2.79
C SER A 214 -22.30 -20.98 3.56
N ASP A 215 -21.18 -21.69 3.67
CA ASP A 215 -19.98 -21.21 4.35
C ASP A 215 -19.38 -19.97 3.66
N LEU A 216 -19.45 -19.90 2.32
CA LEU A 216 -19.04 -18.72 1.55
C LEU A 216 -19.92 -17.51 1.88
N ILE A 217 -21.24 -17.67 1.92
CA ILE A 217 -22.19 -16.58 2.26
C ILE A 217 -22.01 -16.09 3.69
N ASP A 218 -21.86 -17.02 4.65
CA ASP A 218 -21.64 -16.69 6.05
C ASP A 218 -20.30 -15.95 6.22
N SER A 219 -19.24 -16.43 5.55
CA SER A 219 -17.92 -15.80 5.58
C SER A 219 -17.93 -14.41 4.94
N ALA A 220 -18.62 -14.25 3.80
CA ALA A 220 -18.79 -12.98 3.08
C ALA A 220 -19.43 -11.91 3.97
N THR A 221 -20.46 -12.30 4.72
CA THR A 221 -21.18 -11.42 5.64
C THR A 221 -20.30 -10.99 6.83
N VAL A 222 -19.51 -11.91 7.39
CA VAL A 222 -18.68 -11.63 8.58
C VAL A 222 -17.42 -10.86 8.24
N ASN A 223 -16.84 -11.08 7.06
CA ASN A 223 -15.53 -10.54 6.67
C ASN A 223 -15.61 -9.43 5.62
N ASP A 224 -16.81 -8.92 5.34
CA ASP A 224 -17.10 -7.80 4.41
C ASP A 224 -16.47 -7.99 3.02
N PHE A 225 -16.85 -9.07 2.35
CA PHE A 225 -16.51 -9.30 0.95
C PHE A 225 -17.73 -9.77 0.16
N THR A 226 -17.70 -9.53 -1.16
CA THR A 226 -18.57 -10.21 -2.11
C THR A 226 -17.79 -11.26 -2.86
N PHE A 227 -18.44 -12.25 -3.46
CA PHE A 227 -17.71 -13.29 -4.18
C PHE A 227 -18.44 -13.73 -5.44
N GLU A 228 -17.65 -14.26 -6.36
CA GLU A 228 -18.13 -14.82 -7.61
C GLU A 228 -17.54 -16.22 -7.82
N LEU A 229 -18.42 -17.13 -8.25
CA LEU A 229 -18.09 -18.50 -8.58
C LEU A 229 -18.34 -18.71 -10.06
N THR A 230 -17.26 -18.86 -10.82
CA THR A 230 -17.31 -19.01 -12.27
C THR A 230 -16.84 -20.40 -12.66
N PRO A 231 -17.68 -21.25 -13.29
CA PRO A 231 -17.23 -22.52 -13.86
C PRO A 231 -16.08 -22.28 -14.85
N PHE A 232 -14.96 -22.98 -14.67
CA PHE A 232 -13.79 -22.88 -15.56
C PHE A 232 -13.74 -24.04 -16.55
N ASP A 233 -13.99 -25.25 -16.07
CA ASP A 233 -14.16 -26.49 -16.85
C ASP A 233 -15.17 -27.41 -16.15
N ASP A 234 -15.45 -28.58 -16.72
CA ASP A 234 -16.44 -29.54 -16.21
C ASP A 234 -16.26 -29.96 -14.74
N SER A 235 -15.09 -29.71 -14.17
CA SER A 235 -14.71 -30.13 -12.83
C SER A 235 -14.12 -29.03 -11.96
N SER A 236 -13.94 -27.81 -12.49
CA SER A 236 -13.20 -26.74 -11.82
C SER A 236 -14.01 -25.45 -11.80
N THR A 237 -13.95 -24.74 -10.68
CA THR A 237 -14.59 -23.43 -10.51
C THR A 237 -13.56 -22.42 -10.05
N LEU A 238 -13.53 -21.25 -10.69
CA LEU A 238 -12.83 -20.06 -10.25
C LEU A 238 -13.63 -19.40 -9.13
N HIS A 239 -13.00 -19.22 -7.98
CA HIS A 239 -13.53 -18.48 -6.84
C HIS A 239 -12.80 -17.14 -6.80
N ALA A 240 -13.54 -16.04 -6.95
CA ALA A 240 -13.01 -14.68 -6.81
C ALA A 240 -13.71 -14.00 -5.63
N LEU A 241 -12.95 -13.57 -4.63
CA LEU A 241 -13.46 -12.85 -3.46
C LEU A 241 -13.04 -11.38 -3.55
N PHE A 242 -14.00 -10.47 -3.50
CA PHE A 242 -13.84 -9.03 -3.61
C PHE A 242 -14.02 -8.40 -2.24
N PHE A 243 -12.90 -8.12 -1.57
CA PHE A 243 -12.90 -7.44 -0.28
C PHE A 243 -13.03 -5.93 -0.50
N ASN A 244 -14.01 -5.33 0.17
CA ASN A 244 -14.16 -3.89 0.15
C ASN A 244 -13.10 -3.28 1.08
N THR A 245 -12.07 -2.65 0.52
CA THR A 245 -10.94 -2.10 1.26
C THR A 245 -10.72 -0.65 0.88
N THR A 246 -10.35 0.20 1.83
CA THR A 246 -10.00 1.61 1.58
C THR A 246 -8.51 1.89 1.80
N GLU A 247 -7.80 0.89 2.29
CA GLU A 247 -6.39 0.96 2.70
C GLU A 247 -5.41 0.80 1.53
N LEU A 248 -5.88 0.34 0.37
CA LEU A 248 -5.09 0.19 -0.85
C LEU A 248 -5.56 1.21 -1.90
N LYS A 249 -4.60 1.79 -2.64
CA LYS A 249 -4.89 2.74 -3.74
C LYS A 249 -5.75 2.11 -4.84
N ASN A 250 -5.53 0.82 -5.16
CA ASN A 250 -6.23 0.09 -6.22
C ASN A 250 -7.36 -0.81 -5.67
N SER A 251 -8.33 -0.18 -5.00
CA SER A 251 -9.52 -0.86 -4.45
C SER A 251 -10.56 -1.18 -5.53
N PRO A 252 -11.29 -2.33 -5.46
CA PRO A 252 -11.31 -3.33 -4.37
C PRO A 252 -10.23 -4.42 -4.48
N PHE A 253 -9.81 -4.95 -3.32
CA PHE A 253 -8.85 -6.07 -3.27
C PHE A 253 -9.51 -7.39 -3.67
N THR A 254 -8.98 -8.03 -4.71
CA THR A 254 -9.48 -9.32 -5.20
C THR A 254 -8.55 -10.46 -4.78
N TYR A 255 -9.12 -11.52 -4.22
CA TYR A 255 -8.41 -12.78 -3.95
C TYR A 255 -9.01 -13.91 -4.79
N ALA A 256 -8.23 -14.47 -5.71
CA ALA A 256 -8.73 -15.50 -6.64
C ALA A 256 -7.99 -16.84 -6.49
N TYR A 257 -8.74 -17.93 -6.57
CA TYR A 257 -8.21 -19.30 -6.57
C TYR A 257 -9.17 -20.26 -7.28
N MET A 258 -8.69 -21.42 -7.70
CA MET A 258 -9.53 -22.47 -8.29
C MET A 258 -9.76 -23.64 -7.33
N VAL A 259 -10.96 -24.20 -7.41
CA VAL A 259 -11.36 -25.43 -6.72
C VAL A 259 -11.76 -26.47 -7.76
N LYS A 260 -11.15 -27.65 -7.69
CA LYS A 260 -11.47 -28.80 -8.53
C LYS A 260 -12.27 -29.85 -7.76
N TYR A 261 -13.50 -30.08 -8.19
CA TYR A 261 -14.43 -31.05 -7.60
C TYR A 261 -14.22 -32.44 -8.20
N SER A 262 -14.42 -33.49 -7.40
CA SER A 262 -14.51 -34.85 -7.94
C SER A 262 -15.80 -34.96 -8.76
N SER A 263 -15.70 -35.28 -10.05
CA SER A 263 -16.87 -35.60 -10.88
C SER A 263 -17.65 -36.76 -10.25
N VAL A 264 -18.89 -36.50 -9.81
CA VAL A 264 -19.87 -37.57 -9.59
C VAL A 264 -20.16 -38.13 -10.97
N GLY A 265 -19.99 -39.44 -11.18
CA GLY A 265 -20.16 -40.07 -12.49
C GLY A 265 -21.52 -39.78 -13.10
N SER A 266 -21.61 -38.71 -13.90
CA SER A 266 -22.52 -38.63 -15.01
C SER A 266 -21.88 -39.49 -16.08
N SER A 267 -22.54 -40.60 -16.42
CA SER A 267 -22.41 -41.23 -17.73
C SER A 267 -22.16 -40.15 -18.77
N GLU A 268 -21.06 -40.29 -19.52
CA GLU A 268 -20.76 -39.52 -20.72
C GLU A 268 -22.02 -39.44 -21.59
N VAL A 269 -22.79 -38.38 -21.40
CA VAL A 269 -23.46 -37.76 -22.51
C VAL A 269 -22.36 -36.90 -23.09
N GLU A 270 -21.72 -37.38 -24.16
CA GLU A 270 -20.98 -36.52 -25.07
C GLU A 270 -21.94 -35.41 -25.50
N SER A 271 -22.00 -34.34 -24.73
CA SER A 271 -22.44 -33.06 -25.23
C SER A 271 -21.27 -32.57 -26.05
N GLU A 272 -21.40 -32.64 -27.38
CA GLU A 272 -20.57 -31.88 -28.33
C GLU A 272 -20.78 -30.36 -28.17
N THR A 273 -20.79 -29.87 -26.94
CA THR A 273 -20.53 -28.47 -26.64
C THR A 273 -19.07 -28.43 -26.22
N ASN A 274 -18.19 -28.13 -27.16
CA ASN A 274 -16.96 -27.41 -26.85
C ASN A 274 -17.36 -26.24 -25.94
N ILE A 275 -17.25 -26.40 -24.63
CA ILE A 275 -17.34 -25.28 -23.70
C ILE A 275 -16.04 -24.52 -23.95
N ASN A 276 -16.14 -23.51 -24.80
CA ASN A 276 -15.08 -22.55 -25.03
C ASN A 276 -14.54 -22.15 -23.65
N ALA A 277 -13.21 -22.23 -23.50
CA ALA A 277 -12.51 -21.65 -22.36
C ALA A 277 -13.14 -20.30 -22.01
N LEU A 278 -13.29 -19.99 -20.71
CA LEU A 278 -13.73 -18.68 -20.24
C LEU A 278 -13.23 -17.61 -21.20
N GLN A 279 -14.16 -17.02 -21.96
CA GLN A 279 -13.78 -16.12 -23.03
C GLN A 279 -13.30 -14.85 -22.34
N SER A 280 -11.98 -14.76 -22.10
CA SER A 280 -11.42 -13.53 -21.59
C SER A 280 -11.21 -12.57 -22.76
N VAL A 281 -11.73 -11.36 -22.60
CA VAL A 281 -11.51 -10.28 -23.55
C VAL A 281 -10.45 -9.34 -22.99
N GLN A 282 -9.43 -9.09 -23.79
CA GLN A 282 -8.31 -8.23 -23.45
C GLN A 282 -8.52 -6.89 -24.14
N LEU A 283 -8.58 -5.81 -23.37
CA LEU A 283 -8.88 -4.47 -23.87
C LEU A 283 -7.90 -3.47 -23.28
N GLU A 284 -7.63 -2.43 -24.05
CA GLU A 284 -6.86 -1.27 -23.61
C GLU A 284 -7.78 -0.05 -23.62
N ALA A 285 -7.66 0.77 -22.58
CA ALA A 285 -8.25 2.10 -22.53
C ALA A 285 -7.16 3.14 -22.27
N PHE A 286 -7.39 4.36 -22.74
CA PHE A 286 -6.45 5.47 -22.58
C PHE A 286 -7.10 6.58 -21.77
N VAL A 287 -6.39 7.09 -20.77
CA VAL A 287 -6.89 8.18 -19.93
C VAL A 287 -7.26 9.40 -20.78
N GLY A 288 -8.44 9.95 -20.50
CA GLY A 288 -8.98 11.12 -21.22
C GLY A 288 -9.61 10.81 -22.58
N TYR A 289 -9.60 9.54 -23.02
CA TYR A 289 -10.31 9.09 -24.22
C TYR A 289 -11.56 8.29 -23.81
N GLU A 290 -12.69 8.57 -24.45
CA GLU A 290 -13.90 7.76 -24.27
C GLU A 290 -13.63 6.34 -24.77
N PHE A 291 -13.63 5.40 -23.83
CA PHE A 291 -13.61 3.98 -24.10
C PHE A 291 -15.05 3.52 -24.34
N THR A 292 -15.26 2.77 -25.42
CA THR A 292 -16.54 2.10 -25.68
C THR A 292 -16.27 0.65 -26.06
N TYR A 293 -16.94 -0.27 -25.37
CA TYR A 293 -16.92 -1.69 -25.70
C TYR A 293 -18.34 -2.25 -25.61
N ARG A 294 -18.68 -3.19 -26.51
CA ARG A 294 -19.95 -3.90 -26.45
C ARG A 294 -19.68 -5.38 -26.32
N VAL A 295 -20.25 -5.98 -25.29
CA VAL A 295 -20.14 -7.41 -25.03
C VAL A 295 -20.77 -8.21 -26.17
N GLU A 296 -19.99 -9.10 -26.76
CA GLU A 296 -20.48 -10.04 -27.76
C GLU A 296 -21.27 -11.16 -27.09
N THR A 297 -22.49 -11.43 -27.56
CA THR A 297 -23.36 -12.48 -27.00
C THR A 297 -24.10 -13.25 -28.10
N MET A 298 -24.41 -14.51 -27.82
CA MET A 298 -25.29 -15.33 -28.65
C MET A 298 -26.65 -15.51 -27.94
N GLY A 299 -27.44 -14.44 -27.87
CA GLY A 299 -28.77 -14.47 -27.26
C GLY A 299 -29.51 -13.14 -27.39
N GLU A 300 -30.85 -13.18 -27.36
CA GLU A 300 -31.70 -11.98 -27.31
C GLU A 300 -32.37 -11.85 -25.93
N GLY A 301 -32.67 -10.62 -25.51
CA GLY A 301 -33.35 -10.37 -24.24
C GLY A 301 -32.50 -10.63 -22.99
N LEU A 302 -31.18 -10.55 -23.13
CA LEU A 302 -30.23 -10.66 -22.01
C LEU A 302 -30.22 -9.37 -21.18
N THR A 303 -30.03 -9.53 -19.88
CA THR A 303 -29.71 -8.44 -18.96
C THR A 303 -28.23 -8.53 -18.56
N PHE A 304 -27.52 -7.43 -18.68
CA PHE A 304 -26.09 -7.35 -18.35
C PHE A 304 -25.87 -6.69 -16.99
N SER A 305 -24.80 -7.12 -16.31
CA SER A 305 -24.29 -6.50 -15.10
C SER A 305 -22.78 -6.74 -15.03
N ASP A 306 -22.06 -5.86 -14.34
CA ASP A 306 -20.63 -5.99 -14.09
C ASP A 306 -20.30 -5.74 -12.60
N ASN A 307 -19.05 -5.98 -12.22
CA ASN A 307 -18.52 -5.72 -10.88
C ASN A 307 -17.48 -4.58 -10.87
N SER A 308 -17.39 -3.80 -11.94
CA SER A 308 -16.35 -2.79 -12.11
C SER A 308 -16.57 -1.60 -11.18
N PRO A 309 -15.53 -1.09 -10.50
CA PRO A 309 -15.60 0.22 -9.87
C PRO A 309 -15.45 1.37 -10.88
N LEU A 310 -15.10 1.08 -12.14
CA LEU A 310 -14.74 2.10 -13.15
C LEU A 310 -15.94 2.62 -13.93
N PHE A 311 -16.97 1.78 -14.12
CA PHE A 311 -18.11 2.05 -14.99
C PHE A 311 -19.28 1.14 -14.64
N ASP A 312 -20.46 1.47 -15.15
CA ASP A 312 -21.62 0.56 -15.17
C ASP A 312 -21.91 0.14 -16.63
N ILE A 313 -22.03 -1.16 -16.87
CA ILE A 313 -22.46 -1.68 -18.17
C ILE A 313 -23.95 -1.37 -18.40
N ASP A 314 -24.32 -0.95 -19.62
CA ASP A 314 -25.73 -0.80 -19.97
C ASP A 314 -26.42 -2.18 -19.88
N PRO A 315 -27.41 -2.33 -18.98
CA PRO A 315 -28.00 -3.62 -18.67
C PRO A 315 -28.83 -4.19 -19.82
N LYS A 316 -29.15 -3.42 -20.86
CA LYS A 316 -29.94 -3.86 -22.02
C LYS A 316 -29.08 -4.08 -23.25
N THR A 317 -28.07 -3.24 -23.46
CA THR A 317 -27.26 -3.28 -24.69
C THR A 317 -25.95 -4.03 -24.52
N GLY A 318 -25.51 -4.24 -23.28
CA GLY A 318 -24.19 -4.78 -22.96
C GLY A 318 -23.07 -3.81 -23.34
N THR A 319 -23.35 -2.51 -23.40
CA THR A 319 -22.39 -1.48 -23.80
C THR A 319 -21.75 -0.86 -22.57
N ILE A 320 -20.43 -0.86 -22.54
CA ILE A 320 -19.60 -0.16 -21.58
C ILE A 320 -19.17 1.15 -22.25
N THR A 321 -19.37 2.27 -21.55
CA THR A 321 -18.90 3.58 -22.00
C THR A 321 -18.40 4.36 -20.79
N PHE A 322 -17.12 4.71 -20.78
CA PHE A 322 -16.53 5.56 -19.76
C PHE A 322 -15.26 6.24 -20.29
N THR A 323 -14.80 7.28 -19.59
CA THR A 323 -13.52 7.93 -19.89
C THR A 323 -12.61 7.69 -18.70
N PRO A 324 -11.57 6.85 -18.81
CA PRO A 324 -10.68 6.59 -17.70
C PRO A 324 -9.99 7.87 -17.23
N THR A 325 -9.79 7.99 -15.93
CA THR A 325 -9.00 9.04 -15.28
C THR A 325 -7.62 8.51 -14.87
N ASN A 326 -6.66 9.38 -14.56
CA ASN A 326 -5.29 8.95 -14.26
C ASN A 326 -5.18 8.09 -12.99
N ASP A 327 -6.05 8.32 -12.00
CA ASP A 327 -6.21 7.49 -10.79
C ASP A 327 -6.74 6.08 -11.09
N GLN A 328 -7.30 5.84 -12.28
CA GLN A 328 -7.78 4.54 -12.72
C GLN A 328 -6.73 3.77 -13.54
N GLY A 329 -5.48 4.25 -13.60
CA GLY A 329 -4.40 3.60 -14.34
C GLY A 329 -4.02 2.22 -13.81
N GLY A 330 -3.63 1.30 -14.71
CA GLY A 330 -3.19 -0.05 -14.38
C GLY A 330 -4.11 -1.15 -14.92
N ASN A 331 -3.90 -2.38 -14.43
CA ASN A 331 -4.61 -3.57 -14.89
C ASN A 331 -5.84 -3.84 -14.02
N HIS A 332 -6.99 -3.99 -14.66
CA HIS A 332 -8.27 -4.27 -14.02
C HIS A 332 -8.84 -5.59 -14.53
N VAL A 333 -9.39 -6.39 -13.62
CA VAL A 333 -10.13 -7.62 -13.96
C VAL A 333 -11.57 -7.45 -13.57
N ILE A 334 -12.42 -7.40 -14.57
CA ILE A 334 -13.84 -7.11 -14.47
C ILE A 334 -14.59 -8.36 -14.88
N ILE A 335 -15.55 -8.79 -14.06
CA ILE A 335 -16.45 -9.87 -14.41
C ILE A 335 -17.73 -9.27 -14.93
N ILE A 336 -18.11 -9.69 -16.13
CA ILE A 336 -19.36 -9.28 -16.76
C ILE A 336 -20.28 -10.48 -16.81
N LYS A 337 -21.47 -10.31 -16.28
CA LYS A 337 -22.53 -11.30 -16.25
C LYS A 337 -23.64 -10.93 -17.22
N SER A 338 -24.07 -11.89 -18.02
CA SER A 338 -25.28 -11.81 -18.83
C SER A 338 -26.31 -12.81 -18.29
N THR A 339 -27.57 -12.40 -18.18
CA THR A 339 -28.66 -13.24 -17.63
C THR A 339 -29.86 -13.21 -18.56
N ASP A 340 -30.41 -14.37 -18.89
CA ASP A 340 -31.62 -14.47 -19.71
C ASP A 340 -32.92 -14.28 -18.89
N SER A 341 -34.07 -14.25 -19.57
CA SER A 341 -35.39 -14.09 -18.93
C SER A 341 -35.81 -15.25 -18.02
N LEU A 342 -35.12 -16.40 -18.11
CA LEU A 342 -35.37 -17.60 -17.30
C LEU A 342 -34.42 -17.64 -16.08
N GLY A 343 -33.49 -16.70 -15.98
CA GLY A 343 -32.50 -16.62 -14.90
C GLY A 343 -31.23 -17.43 -15.15
N ASN A 344 -31.04 -18.01 -16.35
CA ASN A 344 -29.76 -18.60 -16.71
C ASN A 344 -28.74 -17.49 -16.91
N ALA A 345 -27.53 -17.67 -16.40
CA ALA A 345 -26.49 -16.66 -16.50
C ALA A 345 -25.17 -17.25 -16.99
N GLU A 346 -24.47 -16.44 -17.79
CA GLU A 346 -23.10 -16.69 -18.23
C GLU A 346 -22.23 -15.50 -17.86
N THR A 347 -20.97 -15.79 -17.51
CA THR A 347 -19.98 -14.79 -17.10
C THR A 347 -18.79 -14.82 -18.05
N ILE A 348 -18.28 -13.63 -18.36
CA ILE A 348 -17.01 -13.46 -19.07
C ILE A 348 -16.06 -12.63 -18.21
N LEU A 349 -14.76 -12.87 -18.40
CA LEU A 349 -13.71 -12.08 -17.78
C LEU A 349 -13.26 -11.01 -18.76
N MET A 350 -13.33 -9.74 -18.36
CA MET A 350 -12.73 -8.62 -19.07
C MET A 350 -11.45 -8.22 -18.36
N GLU A 351 -10.34 -8.26 -19.10
CA GLU A 351 -9.03 -7.82 -18.65
C GLU A 351 -8.77 -6.46 -19.34
N LEU A 352 -8.74 -5.39 -18.55
CA LEU A 352 -8.65 -4.01 -19.04
C LEU A 352 -7.35 -3.36 -18.54
N GLU A 353 -6.46 -3.01 -19.47
CA GLU A 353 -5.29 -2.17 -19.18
C GLU A 353 -5.65 -0.70 -19.42
N VAL A 354 -5.65 0.11 -18.36
CA VAL A 354 -5.83 1.55 -18.44
C VAL A 354 -4.47 2.23 -18.51
N ASN A 355 -4.13 2.72 -19.70
CA ASN A 355 -2.92 3.45 -20.01
C ASN A 355 -3.09 4.95 -19.73
N GLY A 356 -2.32 5.49 -18.78
CA GLY A 356 -2.37 6.91 -18.39
C GLY A 356 -1.18 7.74 -18.90
N PHE A 357 -1.44 9.03 -19.17
CA PHE A 357 -0.38 10.03 -19.31
C PHE A 357 -0.01 10.55 -17.92
N ASN A 358 1.22 10.34 -17.50
CA ASN A 358 1.74 10.99 -16.30
C ASN A 358 1.84 12.51 -16.55
N ARG A 359 1.14 13.33 -15.77
CA ARG A 359 1.15 14.79 -15.94
C ARG A 359 2.17 15.37 -14.97
N LYS A 360 3.17 16.06 -15.51
CA LYS A 360 4.21 16.72 -14.70
C LYS A 360 3.63 17.56 -13.54
N PRO A 361 4.34 17.62 -12.40
CA PRO A 361 4.03 18.51 -11.30
C PRO A 361 3.88 19.97 -11.74
N ILE A 362 3.11 20.77 -11.00
CA ILE A 362 2.93 22.20 -11.26
C ILE A 362 3.48 22.99 -10.07
N ILE A 363 4.54 23.76 -10.32
CA ILE A 363 5.15 24.65 -9.34
C ILE A 363 4.46 26.02 -9.40
N SER A 364 4.01 26.52 -8.25
CA SER A 364 3.49 27.89 -8.11
C SER A 364 4.57 28.92 -8.45
N ASP A 365 4.15 30.13 -8.85
CA ASP A 365 5.10 31.22 -9.08
C ASP A 365 5.93 31.54 -7.82
N ILE A 366 7.25 31.65 -8.00
CA ILE A 366 8.20 32.02 -6.95
C ILE A 366 8.69 33.46 -7.26
N PRO A 367 8.42 34.46 -6.39
CA PRO A 367 8.89 35.82 -6.62
C PRO A 367 10.41 35.92 -6.35
N SER A 368 11.02 37.06 -6.69
CA SER A 368 12.37 37.36 -6.20
C SER A 368 12.37 37.45 -4.67
N LEU A 369 13.32 36.78 -4.04
CA LEU A 369 13.46 36.68 -2.59
C LEU A 369 14.68 37.47 -2.11
N THR A 370 14.65 37.88 -0.84
CA THR A 370 15.77 38.58 -0.20
C THR A 370 16.08 37.95 1.15
N ALA A 371 17.36 37.65 1.39
CA ALA A 371 17.88 37.15 2.66
C ALA A 371 18.90 38.14 3.23
N GLN A 372 18.97 38.24 4.56
CA GLN A 372 19.96 39.06 5.25
C GLN A 372 21.12 38.18 5.72
N ALA A 373 22.36 38.62 5.49
CA ALA A 373 23.53 37.91 5.99
C ALA A 373 23.47 37.74 7.52
N SER A 374 23.79 36.54 8.00
CA SER A 374 23.74 36.11 9.41
C SER A 374 22.35 36.05 10.05
N GLU A 375 21.27 36.14 9.27
CA GLU A 375 19.90 35.91 9.73
C GLU A 375 19.31 34.64 9.12
N LEU A 376 18.47 33.91 9.87
CA LEU A 376 17.79 32.73 9.34
C LEU A 376 16.80 33.17 8.25
N PHE A 377 17.02 32.66 7.03
CA PHE A 377 16.09 32.76 5.92
C PHE A 377 15.25 31.48 5.85
N ALA A 378 13.94 31.64 5.62
CA ALA A 378 13.03 30.52 5.39
C ALA A 378 12.00 30.86 4.31
N TYR A 379 11.72 29.90 3.42
CA TYR A 379 10.72 30.04 2.36
C TYR A 379 10.06 28.70 2.02
N GLN A 380 8.77 28.73 1.67
CA GLN A 380 8.00 27.55 1.29
C GLN A 380 7.74 27.57 -0.22
N VAL A 381 8.28 26.60 -0.96
CA VAL A 381 7.89 26.38 -2.36
C VAL A 381 6.60 25.57 -2.38
N ASN A 382 5.60 26.04 -3.11
CA ASN A 382 4.33 25.32 -3.27
C ASN A 382 4.27 24.69 -4.66
N ALA A 383 4.05 23.38 -4.71
CA ALA A 383 3.72 22.66 -5.93
C ALA A 383 2.55 21.68 -5.68
N TYR A 384 1.89 21.27 -6.74
CA TYR A 384 0.89 20.20 -6.71
C TYR A 384 1.05 19.32 -7.95
N ASP A 385 0.79 18.03 -7.78
CA ASP A 385 0.74 17.11 -8.90
C ASP A 385 -0.71 16.94 -9.38
N PRO A 386 -1.01 17.13 -10.67
CA PRO A 386 -2.36 16.95 -11.18
C PRO A 386 -2.93 15.53 -10.99
N ASP A 387 -2.07 14.52 -10.84
CA ASP A 387 -2.39 13.11 -10.63
C ASP A 387 -2.35 12.72 -9.14
N GLU A 388 -2.21 13.70 -8.24
CA GLU A 388 -2.08 13.51 -6.79
C GLU A 388 -0.93 12.56 -6.41
N GLU A 389 0.08 12.48 -7.26
CA GLU A 389 1.28 11.70 -7.01
C GLU A 389 2.21 12.41 -6.01
N GLU A 390 3.00 11.61 -5.30
CA GLU A 390 4.08 12.16 -4.48
C GLU A 390 5.12 12.86 -5.35
N MET A 391 5.60 13.98 -4.84
CA MET A 391 6.56 14.84 -5.54
C MET A 391 7.81 15.07 -4.68
N PHE A 392 8.93 15.22 -5.36
CA PHE A 392 10.22 15.53 -4.76
C PHE A 392 10.70 16.90 -5.23
N TYR A 393 10.98 17.76 -4.26
CA TYR A 393 11.55 19.09 -4.45
C TYR A 393 13.07 19.00 -4.48
N LEU A 394 13.64 19.71 -5.44
CA LEU A 394 15.07 19.71 -5.72
C LEU A 394 15.48 21.13 -6.08
N ASP A 395 16.71 21.48 -5.78
CA ASP A 395 17.28 22.77 -6.14
C ASP A 395 18.69 22.58 -6.72
N ASN A 396 19.14 23.55 -7.53
CA ASN A 396 20.48 23.59 -8.10
C ASN A 396 21.45 24.49 -7.32
N SER A 397 21.07 24.96 -6.13
CA SER A 397 21.85 25.92 -5.37
C SER A 397 22.93 25.23 -4.54
N ASN A 398 24.04 25.95 -4.32
CA ASN A 398 25.07 25.54 -3.36
C ASN A 398 24.92 26.29 -2.03
N LEU A 399 23.86 27.09 -1.88
CA LEU A 399 23.58 27.88 -0.67
C LEU A 399 22.81 27.09 0.39
N PHE A 400 21.90 26.21 -0.04
CA PHE A 400 21.00 25.45 0.80
C PHE A 400 20.57 24.18 0.09
N ASN A 401 19.93 23.27 0.83
CA ASN A 401 19.15 22.17 0.27
C ASN A 401 17.67 22.43 0.55
N ILE A 402 16.83 22.42 -0.48
CA ILE A 402 15.37 22.40 -0.29
C ILE A 402 14.95 21.08 0.35
N HIS A 403 13.99 21.12 1.27
CA HIS A 403 13.45 19.91 1.87
C HIS A 403 12.72 19.09 0.78
N PRO A 404 13.09 17.83 0.55
CA PRO A 404 12.64 17.07 -0.62
C PRO A 404 11.16 16.77 -0.66
N VAL A 405 10.53 16.55 0.49
CA VAL A 405 9.08 16.28 0.54
C VAL A 405 8.29 17.55 0.84
N LYS A 406 8.79 18.40 1.74
CA LYS A 406 8.05 19.58 2.20
C LYS A 406 8.21 20.79 1.31
N GLY A 407 9.23 20.88 0.45
CA GLY A 407 9.50 22.07 -0.35
C GLY A 407 9.97 23.29 0.45
N THR A 408 10.39 23.11 1.70
CA THR A 408 10.87 24.20 2.56
C THR A 408 12.35 24.47 2.34
N ILE A 409 12.71 25.72 2.09
CA ILE A 409 14.08 26.26 2.11
C ILE A 409 14.31 26.87 3.48
N ALA A 410 15.40 26.49 4.17
CA ALA A 410 15.79 27.10 5.44
C ALA A 410 17.32 27.10 5.61
N PHE A 411 17.93 28.28 5.70
CA PHE A 411 19.38 28.41 5.91
C PHE A 411 19.75 29.80 6.45
N THR A 412 20.97 29.96 6.97
CA THR A 412 21.50 31.25 7.42
C THR A 412 22.69 31.64 6.53
N PRO A 413 22.54 32.58 5.57
CA PRO A 413 23.62 32.97 4.67
C PRO A 413 24.75 33.66 5.44
N SER A 414 26.00 33.37 5.10
CA SER A 414 27.17 34.09 5.63
C SER A 414 27.46 35.35 4.82
N SER A 415 28.29 36.25 5.37
CA SER A 415 28.59 37.54 4.75
C SER A 415 29.37 37.45 3.43
N ASP A 416 30.02 36.34 3.15
CA ASP A 416 30.68 36.01 1.87
C ASP A 416 29.70 35.56 0.78
N MET A 417 28.44 35.28 1.13
CA MET A 417 27.38 34.93 0.18
C MET A 417 26.61 36.15 -0.36
N VAL A 418 26.96 37.38 0.07
CA VAL A 418 26.31 38.63 -0.38
C VAL A 418 26.38 38.77 -1.90
N GLY A 419 25.23 39.02 -2.53
CA GLY A 419 25.08 39.09 -3.98
C GLY A 419 23.72 38.63 -4.48
N GLU A 420 23.57 38.56 -5.81
CA GLU A 420 22.39 38.00 -6.46
C GLU A 420 22.71 36.61 -7.02
N GLN A 421 21.82 35.64 -6.80
CA GLN A 421 21.90 34.31 -7.39
C GLN A 421 20.57 33.93 -8.01
N ASP A 422 20.60 33.39 -9.23
CA ASP A 422 19.43 32.80 -9.87
C ASP A 422 19.40 31.30 -9.51
N ILE A 423 18.30 30.86 -8.91
CA ILE A 423 18.11 29.51 -8.38
C ILE A 423 16.97 28.84 -9.14
N MET A 424 17.21 27.62 -9.58
CA MET A 424 16.22 26.77 -10.22
C MET A 424 15.74 25.72 -9.23
N ILE A 425 14.43 25.68 -9.03
CA ILE A 425 13.74 24.61 -8.30
C ILE A 425 13.16 23.64 -9.32
N THR A 426 13.41 22.36 -9.12
CA THR A 426 12.81 21.26 -9.87
C THR A 426 11.86 20.50 -8.95
N VAL A 427 10.66 20.22 -9.43
CA VAL A 427 9.73 19.31 -8.77
C VAL A 427 9.46 18.16 -9.71
N VAL A 428 9.80 16.96 -9.27
CA VAL A 428 9.67 15.72 -10.03
C VAL A 428 8.68 14.80 -9.33
N ASP A 429 7.79 14.17 -10.08
CA ASP A 429 6.93 13.12 -9.54
C ASP A 429 7.66 11.78 -9.46
N ARG A 430 7.02 10.79 -8.82
CA ARG A 430 7.57 9.43 -8.68
C ARG A 430 7.76 8.69 -10.01
N ARG A 431 7.11 9.13 -11.09
CA ARG A 431 7.18 8.52 -12.43
C ARG A 431 8.18 9.24 -13.34
N GLY A 432 8.86 10.26 -12.83
CA GLY A 432 9.98 10.94 -13.45
C GLY A 432 9.61 12.16 -14.29
N GLU A 433 8.33 12.55 -14.38
CA GLU A 433 8.00 13.82 -15.03
C GLU A 433 8.32 14.99 -14.11
N ALA A 434 8.87 16.06 -14.68
CA ALA A 434 9.41 17.17 -13.91
C ALA A 434 8.93 18.52 -14.45
N SER A 435 8.76 19.45 -13.52
CA SER A 435 8.65 20.88 -13.79
C SER A 435 9.78 21.64 -13.14
N THR A 436 10.15 22.75 -13.74
CA THR A 436 11.20 23.64 -13.22
C THR A 436 10.69 25.07 -13.09
N LYS A 437 11.19 25.77 -12.08
CA LYS A 437 10.91 27.19 -11.84
C LYS A 437 12.16 27.91 -11.36
N GLU A 438 12.52 28.97 -12.06
CA GLU A 438 13.63 29.84 -11.69
C GLU A 438 13.13 31.03 -10.85
N PHE A 439 13.91 31.42 -9.84
CA PHE A 439 13.72 32.64 -9.08
C PHE A 439 15.07 33.27 -8.71
N ARG A 440 15.04 34.57 -8.41
CA ARG A 440 16.23 35.30 -7.95
C ARG A 440 16.26 35.41 -6.44
N LEU A 441 17.40 35.06 -5.83
CA LEU A 441 17.69 35.29 -4.42
C LEU A 441 18.75 36.38 -4.27
N VAL A 442 18.43 37.43 -3.51
CA VAL A 442 19.34 38.53 -3.19
C VAL A 442 19.77 38.40 -1.73
N ILE A 443 21.07 38.26 -1.48
CA ILE A 443 21.64 38.24 -0.12
C ILE A 443 22.27 39.61 0.14
N THR A 444 21.81 40.30 1.18
CA THR A 444 22.26 41.66 1.54
C THR A 444 23.00 41.73 2.87
#